data_AF-A0A2T2S5N2-F1
#
_entry.id   AF-A0A2T2S5N2-F1
#
_cell.length_a   1.000
_cell.length_b   1.000
_cell.length_c   1.000
_cell.angle_alpha   90.00
_cell.angle_beta   90.00
_cell.angle_gamma   90.00
#
_symmetry.space_group_name_H-M   'P 1'
#
loop_
_entity.id
_entity.type
_entity.pdbx_description
1 polymer ?
#
loop_
_entity_poly.entity_id
_entity_poly.type
_entity_poly.pdbx_seq_one_letter_code
_entity_poly.pdbx_strand_id
1 'polypeptide(L)'
;MSSFPDAIQAAQSHLDAAEFCFDHDREGLSASEGYYAMFHAIRAWALLEEGEAPGTHKGMGLFVHRRVEENRLDERLRDHFHDAKASRERWHYENLGPLPTAEMSKMLKAAEELIGGVLIRGRSSSS
;
A
#
# COMPACT_ATOMS: atom_id res chain seq x y z
N MET A 1 -8.16 -8.06 -16.16
CA MET A 1 -8.44 -7.33 -14.90
C MET A 1 -7.89 -8.18 -13.76
N SER A 2 -7.13 -7.60 -12.82
CA SER A 2 -6.62 -8.35 -11.65
C SER A 2 -7.79 -8.75 -10.75
N SER A 3 -7.79 -9.98 -10.25
CA SER A 3 -8.75 -10.43 -9.23
C SER A 3 -8.31 -10.05 -7.82
N PHE A 4 -9.19 -10.24 -6.82
CA PHE A 4 -8.83 -10.07 -5.40
C PHE A 4 -7.62 -10.96 -5.01
N PRO A 5 -7.59 -12.27 -5.32
CA PRO A 5 -6.44 -13.12 -5.05
C PRO A 5 -5.14 -12.61 -5.66
N ASP A 6 -5.18 -12.14 -6.92
CA ASP A 6 -3.98 -11.62 -7.59
C ASP A 6 -3.48 -10.34 -6.90
N ALA A 7 -4.40 -9.45 -6.51
CA ALA A 7 -4.07 -8.19 -5.87
C ALA A 7 -3.47 -8.40 -4.47
N ILE A 8 -4.02 -9.32 -3.67
CA ILE A 8 -3.48 -9.58 -2.33
C ILE A 8 -2.14 -10.32 -2.39
N GLN A 9 -1.95 -11.24 -3.34
CA GLN A 9 -0.66 -11.89 -3.56
C GLN A 9 0.40 -10.88 -4.00
N ALA A 10 0.07 -9.96 -4.90
CA ALA A 10 0.98 -8.89 -5.30
C ALA A 10 1.35 -8.00 -4.10
N ALA A 11 0.38 -7.66 -3.24
CA ALA A 11 0.64 -6.86 -2.04
C ALA A 11 1.66 -7.54 -1.11
N GLN A 12 1.52 -8.84 -0.89
CA GLN A 12 2.45 -9.63 -0.07
C GLN A 12 3.84 -9.67 -0.69
N SER A 13 3.97 -10.00 -1.98
CA SER A 13 5.27 -10.03 -2.66
C SER A 13 6.00 -8.69 -2.59
N HIS A 14 5.27 -7.58 -2.71
CA HIS A 14 5.84 -6.24 -2.57
C HIS A 14 6.23 -5.91 -1.13
N LEU A 15 5.47 -6.36 -0.12
CA LEU A 15 5.86 -6.19 1.28
C LEU A 15 7.15 -6.97 1.58
N ASP A 16 7.23 -8.24 1.19
CA ASP A 16 8.42 -9.08 1.38
C ASP A 16 9.67 -8.43 0.72
N ALA A 17 9.51 -7.89 -0.49
CA ALA A 17 10.58 -7.18 -1.18
C ALA A 17 10.96 -5.87 -0.47
N ALA A 18 9.98 -5.14 0.06
CA ALA A 18 10.20 -3.89 0.77
C ALA A 18 10.96 -4.10 2.09
N GLU A 19 10.61 -5.14 2.84
CA GLU A 19 11.29 -5.57 4.06
C GLU A 19 12.72 -6.03 3.75
N PHE A 20 12.90 -6.88 2.74
CA PHE A 20 14.23 -7.29 2.29
C PHE A 20 15.10 -6.08 1.95
N CYS A 21 14.58 -5.11 1.19
CA CYS A 21 15.34 -3.91 0.84
C CYS A 21 15.64 -3.04 2.06
N PHE A 22 14.71 -2.96 3.01
CA PHE A 22 14.92 -2.21 4.25
C PHE A 22 16.07 -2.78 5.07
N ASP A 23 16.10 -4.11 5.23
CA ASP A 23 17.12 -4.82 6.01
C ASP A 23 18.52 -4.78 5.37
N HIS A 24 18.62 -4.39 4.10
CA HIS A 24 19.88 -4.35 3.33
C HIS A 24 20.31 -2.93 2.94
N ASP A 25 19.85 -1.90 3.67
CA ASP A 25 20.19 -0.49 3.43
C ASP A 25 19.92 -0.08 1.97
N ARG A 26 18.73 -0.44 1.47
CA ARG A 26 18.20 -0.07 0.15
C ARG A 26 16.90 0.71 0.31
N GLU A 27 16.95 1.81 1.06
CA GLU A 27 15.75 2.54 1.52
C GLU A 27 14.91 3.07 0.36
N GLY A 28 15.54 3.46 -0.75
CA GLY A 28 14.82 3.93 -1.94
C GLY A 28 13.98 2.83 -2.60
N LEU A 29 14.55 1.63 -2.73
CA LEU A 29 13.82 0.46 -3.22
C LEU A 29 12.74 0.05 -2.21
N SER A 30 13.06 0.03 -0.92
CA SER A 30 12.09 -0.25 0.15
C SER A 30 10.89 0.71 0.10
N ALA A 31 11.12 2.01 -0.13
CA ALA A 31 10.06 3.00 -0.31
C ALA A 31 9.15 2.68 -1.50
N SER A 32 9.75 2.32 -2.63
CA SER A 32 9.02 2.00 -3.85
C SER A 32 8.17 0.74 -3.67
N GLU A 33 8.78 -0.32 -3.15
CA GLU A 33 8.10 -1.61 -2.91
C GLU A 33 7.00 -1.47 -1.84
N GLY A 34 7.26 -0.75 -0.74
CA GLY A 34 6.26 -0.51 0.29
C GLY A 34 5.06 0.30 -0.19
N TYR A 35 5.27 1.28 -1.07
CA TYR A 35 4.17 1.95 -1.77
C TYR A 35 3.33 0.98 -2.61
N TYR A 36 3.97 0.08 -3.37
CA TYR A 36 3.26 -0.91 -4.17
C TYR A 36 2.52 -1.94 -3.31
N ALA A 37 3.09 -2.33 -2.17
CA ALA A 37 2.41 -3.19 -1.19
C ALA A 37 1.08 -2.57 -0.74
N MET A 38 1.11 -1.30 -0.31
CA MET A 38 -0.11 -0.57 0.06
C MET A 38 -1.08 -0.41 -1.12
N PHE A 39 -0.59 -0.05 -2.30
CA PHE A 39 -1.41 0.11 -3.50
C PHE A 39 -2.18 -1.16 -3.82
N HIS A 40 -1.50 -2.31 -3.83
CA HIS A 40 -2.11 -3.60 -4.13
C HIS A 40 -3.03 -4.09 -3.01
N ALA A 41 -2.72 -3.79 -1.75
CA ALA A 41 -3.60 -4.10 -0.63
C ALA A 41 -4.91 -3.28 -0.66
N ILE A 42 -4.84 -1.97 -0.95
CA ILE A 42 -6.03 -1.12 -1.13
C ILE A 42 -6.84 -1.58 -2.35
N ARG A 43 -6.15 -1.98 -3.43
CA ARG A 43 -6.80 -2.55 -4.61
C ARG A 43 -7.55 -3.83 -4.29
N ALA A 44 -6.95 -4.73 -3.51
CA ALA A 44 -7.60 -5.95 -3.05
C ALA A 44 -8.82 -5.62 -2.18
N TRP A 45 -8.69 -4.70 -1.23
CA TRP A 45 -9.82 -4.21 -0.43
C TRP A 45 -10.97 -3.68 -1.30
N ALA A 46 -10.67 -2.82 -2.28
CA ALA A 46 -11.67 -2.27 -3.19
C ALA A 46 -12.38 -3.35 -4.01
N LEU A 47 -11.63 -4.31 -4.56
CA LEU A 47 -12.21 -5.44 -5.29
C LEU A 47 -13.13 -6.30 -4.41
N LEU A 48 -12.79 -6.47 -3.13
CA LEU A 48 -13.61 -7.23 -2.18
C LEU A 48 -14.90 -6.49 -1.80
N GLU A 49 -14.79 -5.19 -1.53
CA GLU A 49 -15.87 -4.38 -0.95
C GLU A 49 -16.78 -3.73 -1.98
N GLU A 50 -16.28 -3.51 -3.20
CA GLU A 50 -16.95 -2.71 -4.23
C GLU A 50 -17.02 -3.42 -5.58
N GLY A 51 -16.33 -4.55 -5.74
CA GLY A 51 -16.27 -5.31 -7.00
C GLY A 51 -15.42 -4.64 -8.08
N GLU A 52 -14.90 -3.43 -7.84
CA GLU A 52 -14.03 -2.70 -8.74
C GLU A 52 -12.90 -1.98 -8.00
N ALA A 53 -11.85 -1.60 -8.72
CA ALA A 53 -10.74 -0.84 -8.14
C ALA A 53 -10.15 0.15 -9.14
N PRO A 54 -9.59 1.28 -8.66
CA PRO A 54 -8.91 2.24 -9.53
C PRO A 54 -7.74 1.63 -10.31
N GLY A 55 -7.65 1.96 -11.60
CA GLY A 55 -6.59 1.48 -12.49
C GLY A 55 -5.30 2.30 -12.48
N THR A 56 -5.28 3.48 -11.84
CA THR A 56 -4.15 4.43 -11.94
C THR A 56 -3.68 4.89 -10.55
N HIS A 57 -2.41 5.29 -10.42
CA HIS A 57 -1.86 5.86 -9.19
C HIS A 57 -2.62 7.10 -8.71
N LYS A 58 -2.97 8.01 -9.64
CA LYS A 58 -3.78 9.20 -9.33
C LYS A 58 -5.18 8.81 -8.87
N GLY A 59 -5.82 7.86 -9.56
CA GLY A 59 -7.14 7.35 -9.20
C GLY A 59 -7.14 6.68 -7.82
N MET A 60 -6.08 5.94 -7.49
CA MET A 60 -5.91 5.31 -6.18
C MET A 60 -5.81 6.35 -5.06
N GLY A 61 -5.04 7.43 -5.25
CA GLY A 61 -4.98 8.50 -4.25
C GLY A 61 -6.34 9.16 -3.99
N LEU A 62 -7.11 9.45 -5.04
CA LEU A 62 -8.47 10.00 -4.92
C LEU A 62 -9.45 9.01 -4.30
N PHE A 63 -9.25 7.71 -4.53
CA PHE A 63 -10.05 6.66 -3.92
C PHE A 63 -9.80 6.59 -2.42
N VAL A 64 -8.55 6.51 -1.99
CA VAL A 64 -8.17 6.49 -0.57
C VAL A 64 -8.74 7.70 0.17
N HIS A 65 -8.58 8.90 -0.40
CA HIS A 65 -9.12 10.12 0.19
C HIS A 65 -10.63 10.03 0.45
N ARG A 66 -11.40 9.67 -0.59
CA ARG A 66 -12.87 9.56 -0.48
C ARG A 66 -13.29 8.51 0.53
N ARG A 67 -12.62 7.35 0.56
CA ARG A 67 -12.97 6.28 1.51
C ARG A 67 -12.62 6.64 2.96
N VAL A 68 -11.62 7.49 3.20
CA VAL A 68 -11.39 8.05 4.54
C VAL A 68 -12.49 9.05 4.92
N GLU A 69 -12.89 9.95 4.02
CA GLU A 69 -13.99 10.91 4.27
C GLU A 69 -15.32 10.21 4.58
N GLU A 70 -15.54 9.04 3.98
CA GLU A 70 -16.70 8.18 4.23
C GLU A 70 -16.56 7.28 5.48
N ASN A 71 -15.45 7.38 6.24
CA ASN A 71 -15.10 6.52 7.38
C ASN A 71 -15.01 5.01 7.03
N ARG A 72 -14.70 4.68 5.77
CA ARG A 72 -14.50 3.29 5.31
C ARG A 72 -13.05 2.82 5.44
N LEU A 73 -12.11 3.75 5.46
CA LEU A 73 -10.68 3.52 5.73
C LEU A 73 -10.21 4.46 6.84
N ASP A 74 -9.17 4.03 7.57
CA ASP A 74 -8.56 4.83 8.64
C ASP A 74 -7.78 6.03 8.05
N GLU A 75 -7.86 7.19 8.69
CA GLU A 75 -7.12 8.38 8.30
C GLU A 75 -5.59 8.14 8.27
N ARG A 76 -5.06 7.37 9.22
CA ARG A 76 -3.65 7.00 9.27
C ARG A 76 -3.20 6.25 8.02
N LEU A 77 -4.08 5.45 7.43
CA LEU A 77 -3.78 4.75 6.19
C LEU A 77 -3.57 5.72 5.02
N ARG A 78 -4.40 6.77 4.94
CA ARG A 78 -4.24 7.82 3.91
C ARG A 78 -2.89 8.51 4.05
N ASP A 79 -2.52 8.88 5.27
CA ASP A 79 -1.28 9.59 5.53
C ASP A 79 -0.07 8.70 5.18
N HIS A 80 -0.04 7.44 5.65
CA HIS A 80 1.00 6.48 5.28
C HIS A 80 1.06 6.20 3.76
N PHE A 81 -0.09 6.13 3.08
CA PHE A 81 -0.13 5.91 1.64
C PHE A 81 0.45 7.10 0.87
N HIS A 82 0.17 8.32 1.31
CA HIS A 82 0.73 9.53 0.71
C HIS A 82 2.22 9.67 1.00
N ASP A 83 2.67 9.37 2.21
CA ASP A 83 4.09 9.37 2.58
C ASP A 83 4.86 8.34 1.76
N ALA A 84 4.32 7.13 1.59
CA ALA A 84 4.90 6.09 0.75
C ALA A 84 5.07 6.55 -0.69
N LYS A 85 3.99 7.14 -1.24
CA LYS A 85 4.00 7.68 -2.60
C LYS A 85 5.03 8.79 -2.75
N ALA A 86 5.07 9.74 -1.82
CA ALA A 86 6.01 10.86 -1.85
C ALA A 86 7.46 10.37 -1.72
N SER A 87 7.73 9.42 -0.83
CA SER A 87 9.06 8.81 -0.65
C SER A 87 9.54 8.14 -1.94
N ARG A 88 8.66 7.37 -2.59
CA ARG A 88 8.94 6.78 -3.90
C ARG A 88 9.21 7.85 -4.95
N GLU A 89 8.35 8.87 -5.08
CA GLU A 89 8.50 9.91 -6.10
C GLU A 89 9.81 10.69 -5.95
N ARG A 90 10.17 11.06 -4.72
CA ARG A 90 11.46 11.70 -4.38
C ARG A 90 12.65 10.88 -4.86
N TRP A 91 12.64 9.58 -4.54
CA TRP A 91 13.75 8.71 -4.89
C TRP A 91 13.81 8.37 -6.37
N HIS A 92 12.69 8.00 -6.99
CA HIS A 92 12.64 7.55 -8.38
C HIS A 92 12.73 8.67 -9.41
N TYR A 93 12.18 9.85 -9.11
CA TYR A 93 11.97 10.89 -10.13
C TYR A 93 12.70 12.20 -9.81
N GLU A 94 12.99 12.48 -8.54
CA GLU A 94 13.59 13.75 -8.13
C GLU A 94 15.10 13.62 -7.83
N ASN A 95 15.66 12.40 -7.87
CA ASN A 95 17.03 12.08 -7.44
C ASN A 95 17.33 12.55 -6.01
N LEU A 96 16.32 12.55 -5.15
CA LEU A 96 16.44 12.86 -3.73
C LEU A 96 16.47 11.57 -2.91
N GLY A 97 16.96 11.66 -1.67
CA GLY A 97 16.80 10.56 -0.73
C GLY A 97 15.32 10.28 -0.43
N PRO A 98 14.96 9.02 -0.12
CA PRO A 98 13.62 8.68 0.39
C PRO A 98 13.37 9.37 1.74
N LEU A 99 12.16 9.21 2.29
CA LEU A 99 11.86 9.63 3.65
C LEU A 99 12.79 8.94 4.67
N PRO A 100 12.99 9.52 5.87
CA PRO A 100 13.85 8.94 6.90
C PRO A 100 13.45 7.50 7.27
N THR A 101 14.45 6.68 7.65
CA THR A 101 14.28 5.26 8.04
C THR A 101 13.17 5.01 9.05
N ALA A 102 13.00 5.90 10.04
CA ALA A 102 11.94 5.78 11.04
C ALA A 102 10.54 5.89 10.43
N GLU A 103 10.36 6.72 9.39
CA GLU A 103 9.09 6.82 8.68
C GLU A 103 8.88 5.62 7.75
N MET A 104 9.96 5.09 7.16
CA MET A 104 9.92 3.86 6.37
C MET A 104 9.41 2.67 7.19
N SER A 105 9.94 2.48 8.40
CA SER A 105 9.51 1.39 9.29
C SER A 105 8.01 1.47 9.64
N LYS A 106 7.50 2.68 9.93
CA LYS A 106 6.06 2.89 10.19
C LYS A 106 5.22 2.55 8.96
N MET A 107 5.69 2.93 7.78
CA MET A 107 5.02 2.67 6.51
C MET A 107 4.94 1.16 6.21
N LEU A 108 6.03 0.40 6.41
CA LEU A 108 6.03 -1.05 6.24
C LEU A 108 5.05 -1.73 7.20
N LYS A 109 5.07 -1.31 8.47
CA LYS A 109 4.10 -1.80 9.46
C LYS A 109 2.65 -1.49 9.07
N ALA A 110 2.37 -0.29 8.56
CA ALA A 110 1.04 0.06 8.09
C ALA A 110 0.60 -0.79 6.88
N ALA A 111 1.54 -1.14 5.98
CA ALA A 111 1.28 -2.04 4.86
C ALA A 111 0.96 -3.47 5.35
N GLU A 112 1.74 -3.99 6.30
CA GLU A 112 1.51 -5.30 6.94
C GLU A 112 0.12 -5.36 7.60
N GLU A 113 -0.22 -4.37 8.43
CA GLU A 113 -1.51 -4.27 9.11
C GLU A 113 -2.68 -4.21 8.12
N LEU A 114 -2.53 -3.43 7.03
CA LEU A 114 -3.53 -3.34 5.97
C LEU A 114 -3.73 -4.71 5.29
N ILE A 115 -2.64 -5.37 4.87
CA ILE A 115 -2.70 -6.68 4.21
C ILE A 115 -3.37 -7.71 5.12
N GLY A 116 -2.97 -7.77 6.39
CA GLY A 116 -3.59 -8.64 7.39
C GLY A 116 -5.09 -8.37 7.55
N GLY A 117 -5.48 -7.09 7.62
CA GLY A 117 -6.87 -6.66 7.72
C GLY A 117 -7.72 -7.03 6.50
N VAL A 118 -7.15 -7.00 5.30
CA VAL A 118 -7.83 -7.40 4.05
C VAL A 118 -7.99 -8.92 3.97
N LEU A 119 -6.95 -9.68 4.32
CA LEU A 119 -6.99 -11.15 4.35
C LEU A 119 -8.03 -11.69 5.34
N ILE A 120 -8.13 -11.09 6.53
CA ILE A 120 -9.14 -11.46 7.52
C ILE A 120 -10.55 -11.27 6.94
N ARG A 121 -10.82 -10.14 6.29
CA ARG A 121 -12.12 -9.84 5.68
C ARG A 121 -12.46 -10.82 4.56
N GLY A 122 -11.52 -11.09 3.64
CA GLY A 122 -11.76 -11.99 2.51
C GLY A 122 -12.15 -13.42 2.92
N ARG A 123 -11.64 -13.91 4.07
CA ARG A 123 -12.04 -15.21 4.63
C ARG A 123 -13.47 -15.19 5.15
N SER A 124 -13.90 -14.11 5.80
CA SER A 124 -15.26 -13.94 6.31
C SER A 124 -16.31 -13.83 5.20
N SER A 125 -15.95 -13.28 4.04
CA SER A 125 -16.86 -13.15 2.88
C SER A 125 -17.06 -14.45 2.09
N SER A 126 -16.28 -15.49 2.37
CA SER A 126 -16.31 -16.79 1.66
C SER A 126 -17.05 -17.88 2.45
N SER A 127 -17.66 -17.52 3.59
CA SER A 127 -18.46 -18.40 4.47
C SER A 127 -19.94 -18.12 4.32
#